data_AF-D4LU00-F1
#
_entry.id   AF-D4LU00-F1
#
_cell.length_a   1.000
_cell.length_b   1.000
_cell.length_c   1.000
_cell.angle_alpha   90.00
_cell.angle_beta   90.00
_cell.angle_gamma   90.00
#
_symmetry.space_group_name_H-M   'P 1'
#
loop_
_entity.id
_entity.type
_entity.pdbx_description
1 polymer ?
#
loop_
_entity_poly.entity_id
_entity_poly.type
_entity_poly.pdbx_seq_one_letter_code
_entity_poly.pdbx_strand_id
1 'polypeptide(L)' 'MGDDWKGKFDFLKEEGCEVVYLPRTPEISSSQIKEDLHTKENKNAV' A
#
# COMPACT_ATOMS: atom_id res chain seq x y z
N MET A 1 1.34 -9.97 -4.89
CA MET A 1 0.90 -9.25 -3.67
C MET A 1 2.02 -8.34 -3.17
N GLY A 2 1.75 -7.39 -2.27
CA GLY A 2 2.82 -6.66 -1.58
C GLY A 2 3.69 -7.58 -0.72
N ASP A 3 4.94 -7.22 -0.50
CA ASP A 3 5.91 -7.96 0.33
C ASP A 3 5.51 -8.08 1.80
N ASP A 4 4.66 -7.18 2.30
CA ASP A 4 4.02 -7.30 3.62
C ASP A 4 3.22 -8.61 3.80
N TRP A 5 2.83 -9.28 2.70
CA TRP A 5 2.06 -10.52 2.70
C TRP A 5 2.88 -11.76 2.39
N LYS A 6 4.22 -11.65 2.40
CA LYS A 6 5.14 -12.74 2.07
C LYS A 6 4.85 -14.00 2.90
N GLY A 7 4.76 -15.14 2.22
CA GLY A 7 4.48 -16.45 2.84
C GLY A 7 3.00 -16.75 3.10
N LYS A 8 2.13 -15.72 3.21
CA LYS A 8 0.72 -15.91 3.57
C LYS A 8 -0.13 -16.63 2.51
N PHE A 9 0.32 -16.63 1.26
CA PHE A 9 -0.41 -17.19 0.12
C PHE A 9 0.39 -18.26 -0.62
N ASP A 10 1.48 -18.75 -0.04
CA ASP A 10 2.34 -19.74 -0.70
C ASP A 10 1.61 -21.07 -0.96
N PHE A 11 0.56 -21.38 -0.21
CA PHE A 11 -0.29 -22.55 -0.46
C PHE A 11 -0.93 -22.53 -1.87
N LEU A 12 -1.13 -21.37 -2.47
CA LEU A 12 -1.65 -21.27 -3.84
C LEU A 12 -0.65 -21.75 -4.90
N LYS A 13 0.65 -21.85 -4.56
CA LYS A 13 1.64 -22.47 -5.44
C LYS A 13 1.37 -23.96 -5.62
N GLU A 14 0.89 -24.63 -4.58
CA GLU A 14 0.52 -26.05 -4.62
C GLU A 14 -0.74 -26.27 -5.47
N GLU A 15 -1.66 -25.30 -5.46
CA GLU A 15 -2.84 -25.25 -6.32
C GLU A 15 -2.51 -24.85 -7.78
N GLY A 16 -1.23 -24.69 -8.13
CA GLY A 16 -0.77 -24.42 -9.49
C GLY A 16 -0.75 -22.95 -9.89
N CYS A 17 -0.86 -22.01 -8.94
CA CYS A 17 -0.78 -20.58 -9.21
C CYS A 17 0.65 -20.02 -9.00
N GLU A 18 1.06 -19.07 -9.82
CA GLU A 18 2.30 -18.33 -9.58
C GLU A 18 2.06 -17.23 -8.54
N VAL A 19 2.76 -17.34 -7.40
CA VAL A 19 2.65 -16.36 -6.32
C VAL A 19 3.94 -15.53 -6.23
N VAL A 20 3.84 -14.26 -6.60
CA VAL A 20 4.93 -13.28 -6.57
C VAL A 20 4.62 -12.17 -5.56
N TYR A 21 5.63 -11.82 -4.76
CA TYR A 21 5.59 -10.72 -3.78
C TYR A 21 6.44 -9.54 -4.28
N LEU A 22 5.79 -8.39 -4.48
CA LEU A 22 6.41 -7.18 -4.97
C LEU A 22 6.71 -6.24 -3.79
N PRO A 23 7.90 -5.62 -3.75
CA PRO A 23 8.21 -4.63 -2.74
C PRO A 23 7.24 -3.45 -2.82
N ARG A 24 6.84 -2.91 -1.68
CA ARG A 24 6.05 -1.67 -1.67
C ARG A 24 6.84 -0.51 -2.29
N THR A 25 6.15 0.35 -3.01
CA THR A 25 6.71 1.64 -3.42
C THR A 25 6.85 2.52 -2.17
N PRO A 26 8.06 2.98 -1.81
CA PRO A 26 8.29 3.69 -0.56
C PRO A 26 7.58 5.05 -0.44
N GLU A 27 7.19 5.67 -1.56
CA GLU A 27 6.97 7.11 -1.61
C GLU A 27 5.50 7.56 -1.72
N ILE A 28 4.51 6.66 -1.63
CA ILE A 28 3.09 7.04 -1.75
C ILE A 28 2.32 6.55 -0.51
N SER A 29 2.16 7.44 0.46
CA SER A 29 1.35 7.20 1.66
C SER A 29 0.00 7.90 1.54
N SER A 30 -1.08 7.12 1.48
CA SER A 30 -2.44 7.68 1.52
C SER A 30 -2.72 8.43 2.83
N SER A 31 -2.03 8.10 3.92
CA SER A 31 -2.16 8.82 5.19
C SER A 31 -1.58 10.23 5.08
N GLN A 32 -0.39 10.34 4.49
CA GLN A 32 0.25 11.64 4.24
C GLN A 32 -0.60 12.50 3.29
N ILE A 33 -1.09 11.90 2.20
CA ILE A 33 -1.94 12.62 1.23
C ILE A 33 -3.23 13.13 1.90
N LYS A 34 -3.86 12.35 2.78
CA LYS A 34 -5.07 12.77 3.52
C LYS A 34 -4.77 13.93 4.49
N GLU A 35 -3.64 13.87 5.20
CA GLU A 35 -3.21 14.92 6.12
C GLU A 35 -2.89 16.23 5.38
N ASP A 36 -2.19 16.13 4.25
CA ASP A 36 -1.87 17.27 3.38
C ASP A 36 -3.14 17.94 2.82
N LEU A 37 -4.16 17.16 2.46
CA LEU A 37 -5.44 17.66 1.96
C LEU A 37 -6.22 18.41 3.06
N HIS A 38 -6.34 17.82 4.26
CA HIS A 38 -6.98 18.49 5.41
C HIS A 38 -6.25 19.78 5.82
N THR A 39 -4.92 19.78 5.76
CA THR A 39 -4.12 20.96 6.11
C THR A 39 -4.31 22.10 5.09
N LYS A 40 -4.52 21.78 3.80
CA LYS A 40 -4.80 22.78 2.77
C LYS A 40 -6.18 23.42 2.91
N GLU A 41 -7.20 22.66 3.30
CA GLU A 41 -8.55 23.21 3.52
C GLU A 41 -8.56 24.28 4.63
N ASN A 42 -7.81 24.07 5.71
CA ASN A 42 -7.72 25.03 6.81
C ASN A 42 -6.99 26.33 6.46
N LYS A 43 -6.10 26.32 5.46
CA LYS A 43 -5.36 27.52 5.02
C LYS A 43 -6.16 28.42 4.08
N ASN A 44 -7.16 27.87 3.38
CA ASN A 44 -8.02 28.64 2.49
C ASN A 44 -9.23 29.26 3.21
N ALA A 45 -9.43 28.92 4.48
CA ALA A 45 -10.53 29.41 5.32
C ALA A 45 -10.14 30.62 6.21
N VAL A 46 -8.93 31.16 6.05
CA VAL A 46 -8.38 32.34 6.76
C VAL A 46 -8.05 33.41 5.73
#